data_AF-A0A520LVK0-F1
#
_entry.id   AF-A0A520LVK0-F1
#
_cell.length_a   1.000
_cell.length_b   1.000
_cell.length_c   1.000
_cell.angle_alpha   90.00
_cell.angle_beta   90.00
_cell.angle_gamma   90.00
#
_symmetry.space_group_name_H-M   'P 1'
#
loop_
_entity.id
_entity.type
_entity.pdbx_description
1 polymer ?
#
loop_
_entity_poly.entity_id
_entity_poly.type
_entity_poly.pdbx_seq_one_letter_code
_entity_poly.pdbx_strand_id
1 'polypeptide(L)' 'MYRENLKGAAFWKAPRKAITLLGMSGSGKTTLASRLPRQTWFHYSGDYRIGTRYLDEPILDNVKREAMRV' A
#
# COMPACT_ATOMS: atom_id res chain seq x y z
N MET A 1 3.01 15.09 -9.05
CA MET A 1 3.87 14.80 -10.21
C MET A 1 3.55 13.38 -10.71
N TYR A 2 2.52 13.23 -11.55
CA TYR A 2 2.23 11.95 -12.19
C TYR A 2 3.17 11.82 -13.39
N ARG A 3 3.95 10.74 -13.46
CA ARG A 3 4.80 10.45 -14.63
C ARG A 3 3.89 10.30 -15.84
N GLU A 4 4.30 10.84 -16.98
CA GLU A 4 3.68 10.53 -18.28
C GLU A 4 3.47 9.03 -18.42
N ASN A 5 2.42 8.62 -19.13
CA ASN A 5 2.05 7.23 -19.37
C ASN A 5 3.24 6.43 -19.92
N LEU A 6 4.02 5.83 -19.01
CA LEU A 6 5.18 5.00 -19.34
C LEU A 6 4.67 3.75 -20.03
N LYS A 7 5.01 3.61 -21.32
CA LYS A 7 4.80 2.36 -22.04
C LYS A 7 5.52 1.21 -21.32
N GLY A 8 4.95 0.01 -21.35
CA GLY A 8 5.50 -1.16 -20.62
C GLY A 8 6.98 -1.44 -20.90
N ALA A 9 7.42 -1.26 -22.15
CA ALA A 9 8.83 -1.41 -22.53
C ALA A 9 9.76 -0.39 -21.85
N ALA A 10 9.30 0.86 -21.67
CA ALA A 10 10.05 1.89 -20.97
C ALA A 10 10.10 1.62 -19.46
N PHE A 11 9.01 1.14 -18.87
CA PHE A 11 9.01 0.67 -17.48
C PHE A 11 10.01 -0.46 -17.26
N TRP A 12 10.09 -1.45 -18.17
CA TRP A 12 11.04 -2.55 -18.07
C TRP A 12 12.51 -2.09 -18.07
N LYS A 13 12.84 -1.07 -18.85
CA LYS A 13 14.20 -0.50 -18.92
C LYS A 13 14.51 0.48 -17.79
N ALA A 14 13.54 0.86 -16.95
CA ALA A 14 13.76 1.84 -15.91
C ALA A 14 14.71 1.32 -14.82
N PRO A 15 15.64 2.16 -14.32
CA PRO A 15 16.59 1.78 -13.26
C PRO A 15 15.90 1.64 -11.90
N ARG A 16 14.77 2.32 -11.69
CA ARG A 16 13.94 2.22 -10.49
C ARG A 16 12.49 2.00 -10.89
N LYS A 17 11.89 0.96 -10.33
CA LYS A 17 10.55 0.46 -10.66
C LYS A 17 9.72 0.36 -9.38
N ALA A 18 8.49 0.81 -9.44
CA ALA A 18 7.49 0.64 -8.39
C ALA A 18 6.18 0.27 -9.05
N ILE A 19 5.48 -0.72 -8.47
CA ILE A 19 4.17 -1.17 -8.92
C ILE A 19 3.25 -1.08 -7.72
N THR A 20 2.15 -0.34 -7.86
CA THR A 20 1.09 -0.33 -6.87
C THR A 20 0.01 -1.30 -7.32
N LEU A 21 -0.24 -2.33 -6.50
CA LEU A 21 -1.38 -3.21 -6.70
C LEU A 21 -2.59 -2.59 -5.99
N LEU A 22 -3.58 -2.12 -6.73
CA LEU A 22 -4.83 -1.57 -6.21
C LEU A 22 -5.99 -2.45 -6.62
N GLY A 23 -6.96 -2.64 -5.72
CA GLY A 23 -8.12 -3.48 -5.97
C GLY A 23 -8.82 -3.91 -4.69
N MET A 24 -10.01 -4.49 -4.84
CA MET A 24 -10.86 -4.95 -3.73
C MET A 24 -10.22 -6.07 -2.90
N SER A 25 -10.72 -6.27 -1.67
CA SER A 25 -10.37 -7.47 -0.88
C SER A 25 -10.61 -8.74 -1.72
N GLY A 26 -9.73 -9.73 -1.59
CA GLY A 26 -9.80 -10.99 -2.38
C GLY A 26 -9.27 -10.91 -3.82
N SER A 27 -8.95 -9.74 -4.36
CA SER A 27 -8.45 -9.60 -5.75
C SER A 27 -7.03 -10.16 -6.02
N GLY A 28 -6.44 -10.85 -5.05
CA GLY A 28 -5.14 -11.51 -5.21
C GLY A 28 -3.89 -10.62 -5.06
N LYS A 29 -4.02 -9.34 -4.67
CA LYS A 29 -2.86 -8.42 -4.50
C LYS A 29 -1.78 -9.00 -3.60
N THR A 30 -2.17 -9.47 -2.41
CA THR A 30 -1.26 -10.06 -1.43
C THR A 30 -0.63 -11.34 -1.96
N THR A 31 -1.41 -12.18 -2.64
CA THR A 31 -0.92 -13.42 -3.26
C THR A 31 0.13 -13.15 -4.34
N LEU A 32 -0.14 -12.19 -5.23
CA LEU A 32 0.81 -11.80 -6.28
C LEU A 32 2.08 -11.19 -5.69
N ALA A 33 1.94 -10.23 -4.78
CA ALA A 33 3.08 -9.63 -4.10
C ALA A 33 3.94 -10.72 -3.44
N SER A 34 3.33 -11.63 -2.67
CA SER A 34 4.04 -12.69 -1.94
C SER A 34 4.84 -13.66 -2.82
N ARG A 35 4.50 -13.78 -4.10
CA ARG A 35 5.22 -14.63 -5.07
C ARG A 35 6.41 -13.93 -5.74
N LEU A 36 6.57 -12.62 -5.58
CA LEU A 36 7.72 -11.91 -6.14
C LEU A 36 9.01 -12.27 -5.38
N PRO A 37 10.16 -12.36 -6.05
CA PRO A 37 11.42 -12.70 -5.39
C PRO A 37 11.83 -11.63 -4.37
N ARG A 38 11.91 -12.00 -3.08
CA ARG A 38 12.27 -11.10 -1.98
C ARG A 38 13.65 -10.45 -2.10
N GLN A 39 14.55 -11.06 -2.87
CA GLN A 39 15.92 -10.57 -3.09
C GLN A 39 15.96 -9.34 -4.01
N THR A 40 14.96 -9.20 -4.90
CA THR A 40 14.92 -8.15 -5.92
C THR A 40 13.71 -7.24 -5.78
N TRP A 41 12.70 -7.67 -5.02
CA TRP A 41 11.49 -6.91 -4.75
C TRP A 41 11.27 -6.70 -3.26
N PHE A 42 10.99 -5.45 -2.91
CA PHE A 42 10.59 -5.06 -1.57
C PHE A 42 9.07 -4.99 -1.47
N HIS A 43 8.47 -5.69 -0.50
CA HIS A 43 7.02 -5.67 -0.29
C HIS A 43 6.65 -4.53 0.65
N TYR A 44 5.95 -3.55 0.10
CA TYR A 44 5.46 -2.41 0.85
C TYR A 44 3.94 -2.50 1.00
N SER A 45 3.45 -2.62 2.24
CA SER A 45 2.02 -2.55 2.56
C SER A 45 1.64 -1.13 2.93
N GLY A 46 0.84 -0.49 2.06
CA GLY A 46 0.27 0.82 2.33
C GLY A 46 -0.64 0.80 3.56
N ASP A 47 -1.50 -0.22 3.67
CA ASP A 47 -2.45 -0.38 4.78
C ASP A 47 -1.72 -0.53 6.12
N TYR A 48 -0.66 -1.34 6.16
CA TYR A 48 0.18 -1.48 7.36
C TYR A 48 0.80 -0.14 7.75
N ARG A 49 1.29 0.63 6.78
CA ARG A 49 1.88 1.94 7.05
C ARG A 49 0.87 2.96 7.56
N ILE A 50 -0.32 2.97 6.96
CA ILE A 50 -1.40 3.87 7.37
C ILE A 50 -1.83 3.53 8.79
N GLY A 51 -2.12 2.25 9.06
CA GLY A 51 -2.49 1.77 10.39
C GLY A 51 -1.46 2.12 11.46
N THR A 52 -0.18 1.81 11.22
CA THR A 52 0.87 1.93 12.25
C THR A 52 1.45 3.33 12.42
N ARG A 53 1.32 4.23 11.44
CA ARG A 53 1.90 5.59 11.55
C ARG A 53 0.89 6.70 11.70
N TYR A 54 -0.28 6.55 11.09
CA TYR A 54 -1.20 7.67 10.94
C TYR A 54 -2.54 7.43 11.64
N LEU A 55 -2.86 6.19 12.04
CA LEU A 55 -4.15 5.87 12.62
C LEU A 55 -4.13 5.58 14.12
N ASP A 56 -2.98 5.63 14.81
CA ASP A 56 -2.92 5.35 16.25
C ASP A 56 -3.77 6.34 17.09
N GLU A 57 -3.35 7.61 17.16
CA GLU A 57 -4.11 8.65 17.88
C GLU A 57 -5.54 8.84 17.34
N PRO A 58 -5.78 8.89 16.00
CA PRO A 58 -7.14 9.04 15.48
C PRO A 58 -8.10 7.90 15.84
N ILE A 59 -7.62 6.64 15.89
CA ILE A 59 -8.46 5.52 16.33
C ILE A 59 -8.82 5.69 17.80
N LEU A 60 -7.83 5.97 18.65
CA LEU A 60 -8.05 6.17 20.09
C LEU A 60 -9.01 7.33 20.37
N ASP A 61 -8.84 8.44 19.68
CA ASP A 61 -9.72 9.60 19.84
C ASP A 61 -11.14 9.34 19.35
N ASN A 62 -11.29 8.54 18.29
CA ASN A 62 -12.61 8.08 17.87
C ASN A 62 -13.26 7.20 18.94
N VAL A 63 -12.53 6.24 19.52
CA VAL A 63 -13.06 5.39 20.61
C VAL A 63 -13.48 6.22 21.82
N LYS A 64 -12.67 7.19 22.25
CA LYS A 64 -13.03 8.10 23.36
C LYS A 64 -14.30 8.89 23.06
N ARG A 65 -14.40 9.44 21.84
CA ARG A 65 -15.56 10.24 21.41
C ARG A 65 -16.84 9.42 21.45
N GLU A 66 -16.80 8.17 20.98
CA GLU A 66 -17.95 7.26 21.04
C GLU A 66 -18.32 6.90 22.48
N ALA A 67 -17.32 6.65 23.34
CA ALA A 67 -17.55 6.35 24.76
C ALA A 67 -18.15 7.52 25.55
N MET A 68 -17.93 8.77 25.11
CA MET A 68 -18.51 9.97 25.70
C MET A 68 -19.95 10.27 25.25
N ARG A 69 -20.53 9.51 24.32
CA ARG A 69 -21.91 9.70 23.85
C ARG A 69 -22.98 9.11 24.81
N VAL A 70 -22.67 9.07 26.10
CA VAL A 70 -23.63 8.72 27.16
C VAL A 70 -24.85 9.65 27.16
#